data_AF-A0A9D7YY62-F1
#
_entry.id   AF-A0A9D7YY62-F1
#
_cell.length_a   1.000
_cell.length_b   1.000
_cell.length_c   1.000
_cell.angle_alpha   90.00
_cell.angle_beta   90.00
_cell.angle_gamma   90.00
#
_symmetry.space_group_name_H-M   'P 1'
#
loop_
_entity.id
_entity.type
_entity.pdbx_description
1 polymer ?
#
loop_
_entity_poly.entity_id
_entity_poly.type
_entity_poly.pdbx_seq_one_letter_code
_entity_poly.pdbx_strand_id
1 'polypeptide(L)'
;MPPSSPIVLHADQEHGGLRLTVIVLVFVFTILFFTLLNTLWPQIAPPRLVDFAFIIACSSSLGLALVAVWGIEQGLKRVWHSGRVVTLNEDGIVVQDVDAPPFALNWQGNMNQLYWRFTLKGYKRGGRERRVPEKWICLAVQVREGENQVITYTYAAPQKAEELMTRHGRAHFNEIYPANVYAGDGRNRYLSLPSRPAKIPADILAGKDGKQWLAEQRRWVEGFELTNQDFEEFISAVIGHQ
;
A
#
# COMPACT_ATOMS: atom_id res chain seq x y z
N MET A 1 -0.78 27.49 -25.28
CA MET A 1 0.13 26.34 -25.07
C MET A 1 -0.73 25.10 -25.10
N PRO A 2 -0.30 23.99 -25.73
CA PRO A 2 -1.08 22.75 -25.67
C PRO A 2 -1.19 22.29 -24.22
N PRO A 3 -2.35 21.74 -23.79
CA PRO A 3 -2.52 21.26 -22.43
C PRO A 3 -1.49 20.14 -22.17
N SER A 4 -0.72 20.30 -21.10
CA SER A 4 0.16 19.26 -20.58
C SER A 4 -0.64 17.97 -20.40
N SER A 5 -0.08 16.85 -20.87
CA SER A 5 -0.77 15.57 -20.78
C SER A 5 -1.06 15.24 -19.31
N PRO A 6 -2.29 14.82 -18.99
CA PRO A 6 -2.69 14.56 -17.62
C PRO A 6 -1.83 13.46 -17.00
N ILE A 7 -1.35 13.68 -15.78
CA ILE A 7 -0.53 12.70 -15.06
C ILE A 7 -1.48 11.77 -14.32
N VAL A 8 -1.46 10.48 -14.68
CA VAL A 8 -2.35 9.46 -14.11
C VAL A 8 -1.61 8.67 -13.05
N LEU A 9 -2.03 8.79 -11.79
CA LEU A 9 -1.45 8.08 -10.65
C LEU A 9 -2.34 6.91 -10.25
N HIS A 10 -1.82 5.69 -10.37
CA HIS A 10 -2.57 4.48 -10.02
C HIS A 10 -2.40 4.14 -8.53
N ALA A 11 -3.52 4.05 -7.81
CA ALA A 11 -3.50 3.69 -6.40
C ALA A 11 -3.70 2.18 -6.19
N ASP A 12 -3.27 1.71 -5.02
CA ASP A 12 -3.59 0.38 -4.48
C ASP A 12 -3.14 -0.79 -5.36
N GLN A 13 -1.86 -0.82 -5.73
CA GLN A 13 -1.27 -1.89 -6.56
C GLN A 13 -1.52 -3.32 -6.03
N GLU A 14 -1.84 -3.48 -4.74
CA GLU A 14 -2.13 -4.77 -4.12
C GLU A 14 -3.58 -4.94 -3.69
N HIS A 15 -4.49 -4.87 -4.67
CA HIS A 15 -5.92 -5.09 -4.48
C HIS A 15 -6.29 -6.58 -4.29
N GLY A 16 -7.52 -6.83 -3.87
CA GLY A 16 -8.00 -8.19 -3.54
C GLY A 16 -7.95 -9.16 -4.72
N GLY A 17 -8.24 -8.67 -5.94
CA GLY A 17 -8.16 -9.46 -7.17
C GLY A 17 -6.78 -10.06 -7.40
N LEU A 18 -5.72 -9.23 -7.33
CA LEU A 18 -4.34 -9.69 -7.47
C LEU A 18 -3.99 -10.78 -6.44
N ARG A 19 -4.40 -10.61 -5.18
CA ARG A 19 -4.12 -11.59 -4.11
C ARG A 19 -4.79 -12.93 -4.36
N LEU A 20 -6.06 -12.91 -4.77
CA LEU A 20 -6.79 -14.12 -5.12
C LEU A 20 -6.12 -14.83 -6.30
N THR A 21 -5.75 -14.08 -7.34
CA THR A 21 -5.04 -14.61 -8.50
C THR A 21 -3.71 -15.25 -8.11
N VAL A 22 -2.90 -14.60 -7.26
CA VAL A 22 -1.63 -15.17 -6.76
C VAL A 22 -1.86 -16.51 -6.06
N ILE A 23 -2.87 -16.62 -5.19
CA ILE A 23 -3.20 -17.88 -4.49
C ILE A 23 -3.59 -18.98 -5.50
N VAL A 24 -4.44 -18.65 -6.48
CA VAL A 24 -4.85 -19.60 -7.52
C VAL A 24 -3.66 -20.04 -8.36
N LEU A 25 -2.78 -19.11 -8.76
CA LEU A 25 -1.59 -19.40 -9.54
C LEU A 25 -0.62 -20.31 -8.77
N VAL A 26 -0.39 -20.08 -7.47
CA VAL A 26 0.45 -20.97 -6.65
C VAL A 26 -0.10 -22.39 -6.69
N PHE A 27 -1.41 -22.57 -6.52
CA PHE A 27 -2.04 -23.88 -6.57
C PHE A 27 -1.87 -24.56 -7.94
N VAL A 28 -2.18 -23.84 -9.03
CA VAL A 28 -2.07 -24.36 -10.41
C VAL A 28 -0.62 -24.72 -10.76
N PHE A 29 0.34 -23.83 -10.49
CA PHE A 29 1.75 -24.10 -10.78
C PHE A 29 2.33 -25.22 -9.91
N THR A 30 1.89 -25.35 -8.66
CA THR A 30 2.34 -26.46 -7.80
C THR A 30 1.91 -27.81 -8.39
N ILE A 31 0.66 -27.94 -8.84
CA ILE A 31 0.17 -29.16 -9.50
C ILE A 31 0.93 -29.40 -10.81
N LEU A 32 1.07 -28.37 -11.66
CA LEU A 32 1.75 -28.49 -12.95
C LEU A 32 3.21 -28.93 -12.78
N PHE A 33 3.97 -28.25 -11.91
CA PHE A 33 5.36 -28.61 -11.66
C PHE A 33 5.49 -29.97 -10.98
N PHE A 34 4.57 -30.34 -10.07
CA PHE A 34 4.57 -31.67 -9.46
C PHE A 34 4.38 -32.76 -10.53
N THR A 35 3.37 -32.65 -11.38
CA THR A 35 3.12 -33.63 -12.45
C THR A 35 4.30 -33.70 -13.41
N LEU A 36 4.87 -32.56 -13.80
CA LEU A 36 6.04 -32.49 -14.68
C LEU A 36 7.24 -33.20 -14.05
N LEU A 37 7.61 -32.83 -12.81
CA LEU A 37 8.75 -33.40 -12.11
C LEU A 37 8.55 -34.90 -11.82
N ASN A 38 7.37 -35.31 -11.38
CA ASN A 38 7.07 -36.71 -11.12
C ASN A 38 7.15 -37.58 -12.38
N THR A 39 6.88 -37.00 -13.56
CA THR A 39 7.00 -37.70 -14.85
C THR A 39 8.44 -37.75 -15.36
N LEU A 40 9.20 -36.66 -15.17
CA LEU A 40 10.59 -36.56 -15.66
C LEU A 40 11.61 -37.25 -14.74
N TRP A 41 11.40 -37.24 -13.43
CA TRP A 41 12.39 -37.73 -12.47
C TRP A 41 12.77 -39.21 -12.66
N PRO A 42 11.83 -40.15 -12.90
CA PRO A 42 12.17 -41.54 -13.17
C PRO A 42 13.03 -41.76 -14.42
N GLN A 43 13.03 -40.79 -15.34
CA GLN A 43 13.77 -40.88 -16.60
C GLN A 43 15.22 -40.37 -16.48
N ILE A 44 15.47 -39.46 -15.53
CA ILE A 44 16.73 -38.71 -15.43
C ILE A 44 17.51 -39.08 -14.16
N ALA A 45 16.81 -39.46 -13.09
CA ALA A 45 17.43 -39.66 -11.80
C ALA A 45 18.19 -41.01 -11.70
N PRO A 46 19.33 -41.06 -10.99
CA PRO A 46 19.99 -42.31 -10.64
C PRO A 46 19.04 -43.26 -9.90
N PRO A 47 19.15 -44.59 -10.08
CA PRO A 47 18.23 -45.58 -9.48
C PRO A 47 18.01 -45.41 -7.98
N ARG A 48 19.04 -45.01 -7.23
CA ARG A 48 18.97 -44.79 -5.77
C ARG A 48 18.08 -43.62 -5.34
N LEU A 49 17.78 -42.68 -6.25
CA LEU A 49 16.96 -41.51 -5.97
C LEU A 49 15.52 -41.66 -6.49
N VAL A 50 15.23 -42.72 -7.25
CA VAL A 50 13.89 -42.96 -7.80
C VAL A 50 12.88 -43.23 -6.69
N ASP A 51 13.28 -43.93 -5.62
CA ASP A 51 12.42 -44.20 -4.46
C ASP A 51 12.01 -42.90 -3.73
N PHE A 52 12.82 -41.85 -3.85
CA PHE A 52 12.55 -40.53 -3.26
C PHE A 52 11.91 -39.54 -4.25
N ALA A 53 11.61 -39.96 -5.48
CA ALA A 53 11.12 -39.11 -6.56
C ALA A 53 9.89 -38.29 -6.13
N PHE A 54 8.94 -38.94 -5.45
CA PHE A 54 7.71 -38.29 -5.01
C PHE A 54 7.97 -37.15 -4.01
N ILE A 55 8.82 -37.39 -3.01
CA ILE A 55 9.16 -36.40 -1.97
C ILE A 55 9.93 -35.22 -2.59
N ILE A 56 10.87 -35.53 -3.48
CA ILE A 56 11.63 -34.52 -4.21
C ILE A 56 10.69 -33.69 -5.09
N ALA A 57 9.80 -34.32 -5.85
CA ALA A 57 8.83 -33.64 -6.70
C ALA A 57 7.89 -32.74 -5.89
N CYS A 58 7.41 -33.20 -4.73
CA CYS A 58 6.52 -32.43 -3.85
C CYS A 58 7.21 -31.18 -3.27
N SER A 59 8.43 -31.33 -2.76
CA SER A 59 9.18 -30.21 -2.17
C SER A 59 9.67 -29.21 -3.22
N SER A 60 10.17 -29.69 -4.36
CA SER A 60 10.69 -28.82 -5.42
C SER A 60 9.59 -28.15 -6.24
N SER A 61 8.42 -28.77 -6.44
CA SER A 61 7.31 -28.15 -7.16
C SER A 61 6.81 -26.89 -6.48
N LEU A 62 6.72 -26.88 -5.13
CA LEU A 62 6.33 -25.70 -4.38
C LEU A 62 7.35 -24.56 -4.55
N GLY A 63 8.65 -24.87 -4.46
CA GLY A 63 9.71 -23.89 -4.68
C GLY A 63 9.66 -23.27 -6.07
N LEU A 64 9.52 -24.10 -7.11
CA LEU A 64 9.37 -23.64 -8.49
C LEU A 64 8.09 -22.82 -8.70
N ALA A 65 6.98 -23.23 -8.10
CA ALA A 65 5.71 -22.50 -8.17
C ALA A 65 5.84 -21.10 -7.58
N LEU A 66 6.46 -20.95 -6.40
CA LEU A 66 6.67 -19.65 -5.77
C LEU A 66 7.53 -18.71 -6.63
N VAL A 67 8.60 -19.23 -7.25
CA VAL A 67 9.45 -18.44 -8.15
C VAL A 67 8.70 -18.01 -9.41
N ALA A 68 7.95 -18.93 -10.04
CA ALA A 68 7.16 -18.63 -11.22
C ALA A 68 6.07 -17.58 -10.91
N VAL A 69 5.35 -17.75 -9.81
CA VAL A 69 4.31 -16.81 -9.38
C VAL A 69 4.89 -15.46 -9.02
N TRP A 70 6.04 -15.40 -8.36
CA TRP A 70 6.72 -14.13 -8.09
C TRP A 70 6.99 -13.36 -9.38
N GLY A 71 7.51 -14.02 -10.42
CA GLY A 71 7.75 -13.41 -11.73
C GLY A 71 6.46 -12.89 -12.38
N ILE A 72 5.39 -13.69 -12.35
CA ILE A 72 4.09 -13.31 -12.92
C ILE A 72 3.45 -12.16 -12.13
N GLU A 73 3.55 -12.17 -10.80
CA GLU A 73 3.03 -11.12 -9.93
C GLU A 73 3.67 -9.76 -10.26
N GLN A 74 4.99 -9.72 -10.46
CA GLN A 74 5.67 -8.48 -10.87
C GLN A 74 5.15 -7.95 -12.21
N GLY A 75 4.80 -8.84 -13.15
CA GLY A 75 4.17 -8.46 -14.41
C GLY A 75 2.73 -7.98 -14.22
N LEU A 76 1.93 -8.72 -13.46
CA LEU A 76 0.54 -8.37 -13.17
C LEU A 76 0.43 -7.01 -12.47
N LYS A 77 1.30 -6.70 -11.51
CA LYS A 77 1.32 -5.40 -10.82
C LYS A 77 1.53 -4.21 -11.76
N ARG A 78 2.15 -4.41 -12.93
CA ARG A 78 2.37 -3.35 -13.95
C ARG A 78 1.19 -3.13 -14.87
N VAL A 79 0.34 -4.14 -15.06
CA VAL A 79 -0.75 -4.12 -16.06
C VAL A 79 -2.12 -4.08 -15.40
N TRP A 80 -2.27 -4.76 -14.26
CA TRP A 80 -3.52 -4.89 -13.53
C TRP A 80 -3.58 -3.90 -12.38
N HIS A 81 -4.25 -2.78 -12.65
CA HIS A 81 -4.48 -1.72 -11.68
C HIS A 81 -5.78 -1.96 -10.90
N SER A 82 -5.89 -1.37 -9.70
CA SER A 82 -7.05 -1.53 -8.82
C SER A 82 -8.34 -0.89 -9.35
N GLY A 83 -8.23 0.01 -10.32
CA GLY A 83 -9.30 0.90 -10.78
C GLY A 83 -9.40 2.21 -9.99
N ARG A 84 -8.70 2.34 -8.87
CA ARG A 84 -8.58 3.60 -8.11
C ARG A 84 -7.47 4.45 -8.71
N VAL A 85 -7.81 5.66 -9.13
CA VAL A 85 -6.91 6.53 -9.89
C VAL A 85 -7.03 7.97 -9.40
N VAL A 86 -5.89 8.63 -9.29
CA VAL A 86 -5.79 10.07 -9.05
C VAL A 86 -5.15 10.70 -10.27
N THR A 87 -5.88 11.56 -10.98
CA THR A 87 -5.38 12.23 -12.17
C THR A 87 -5.08 13.69 -11.84
N LEU A 88 -3.90 14.14 -12.21
CA LEU A 88 -3.45 15.52 -12.04
C LEU A 88 -3.51 16.21 -13.40
N ASN A 89 -4.35 17.24 -13.49
CA ASN A 89 -4.56 18.05 -14.69
C ASN A 89 -4.19 19.51 -14.43
N GLU A 90 -4.27 20.36 -15.44
CA GLU A 90 -4.06 21.81 -15.30
C GLU A 90 -5.13 22.50 -14.46
N ASP A 91 -6.34 21.93 -14.41
CA ASP A 91 -7.47 22.50 -13.65
C ASP A 91 -7.50 22.04 -12.19
N GLY A 92 -6.95 20.85 -11.90
CA GLY A 92 -7.13 20.25 -10.58
C GLY A 92 -6.67 18.81 -10.41
N ILE A 93 -7.14 18.22 -9.31
CA ILE A 93 -7.02 16.80 -8.99
C ILE A 93 -8.36 16.14 -9.30
N VAL A 94 -8.40 15.16 -10.20
CA VAL A 94 -9.58 14.33 -10.44
C VAL A 94 -9.38 12.99 -9.77
N VAL A 95 -10.29 12.64 -8.86
CA VAL A 95 -10.24 11.37 -8.13
C VAL A 95 -11.31 10.44 -8.67
N GLN A 96 -10.89 9.24 -9.03
CA GLN A 96 -11.76 8.15 -9.45
C GLN A 96 -11.61 6.99 -8.47
N ASP A 97 -12.69 6.67 -7.78
CA ASP A 97 -12.80 5.48 -6.95
C ASP A 97 -13.73 4.46 -7.63
N VAL A 98 -13.58 3.19 -7.31
CA VAL A 98 -14.45 2.12 -7.81
C VAL A 98 -15.80 2.15 -7.09
N ASP A 99 -15.79 2.51 -5.80
CA ASP A 99 -16.95 2.46 -4.92
C ASP A 99 -17.68 3.80 -4.76
N ALA A 100 -17.15 4.89 -5.33
CA ALA A 100 -17.69 6.24 -5.18
C ALA A 100 -17.70 7.01 -6.52
N PRO A 101 -18.64 7.94 -6.73
CA PRO A 101 -18.65 8.77 -7.92
C PRO A 101 -17.37 9.62 -8.01
N PRO A 102 -16.84 9.86 -9.22
CA PRO A 102 -15.65 10.67 -9.39
C PRO A 102 -15.93 12.12 -8.97
N PHE A 103 -14.92 12.77 -8.40
CA PHE A 103 -14.98 14.18 -8.03
C PHE A 103 -13.67 14.87 -8.40
N ALA A 104 -13.72 16.20 -8.50
CA ALA A 104 -12.55 17.03 -8.79
C ALA A 104 -12.31 18.04 -7.68
N LEU A 105 -11.04 18.35 -7.44
CA LEU A 105 -10.57 19.44 -6.60
C LEU A 105 -9.89 20.47 -7.50
N ASN A 106 -10.29 21.73 -7.46
CA ASN A 106 -9.75 22.79 -8.31
C ASN A 106 -8.50 23.40 -7.68
N TRP A 107 -7.43 23.60 -8.46
CA TRP A 107 -6.22 24.26 -7.98
C TRP A 107 -6.43 25.71 -7.55
N GLN A 108 -7.39 26.40 -8.17
CA GLN A 108 -7.79 27.77 -7.82
C GLN A 108 -8.74 27.82 -6.60
N GLY A 109 -9.20 26.66 -6.14
CA GLY A 109 -10.05 26.54 -4.97
C GLY A 109 -9.30 26.80 -3.66
N ASN A 110 -10.06 27.02 -2.59
CA ASN A 110 -9.51 27.14 -1.24
C ASN A 110 -9.17 25.74 -0.68
N MET A 111 -8.10 25.14 -1.20
CA MET A 111 -7.64 23.83 -0.77
C MET A 111 -7.00 23.91 0.62
N ASN A 112 -7.49 23.09 1.54
CA ASN A 112 -6.83 22.85 2.81
C ASN A 112 -5.99 21.57 2.72
N GLN A 113 -4.73 21.66 3.17
CA GLN A 113 -3.75 20.59 3.04
C GLN A 113 -3.24 20.19 4.41
N LEU A 114 -3.21 18.89 4.67
CA LEU A 114 -2.73 18.32 5.93
C LEU A 114 -1.70 17.25 5.64
N TYR A 115 -0.50 17.39 6.22
CA TYR A 115 0.59 16.44 6.07
C TYR A 115 0.89 15.80 7.42
N TRP A 116 0.99 14.47 7.43
CA TRP A 116 1.40 13.73 8.63
C TRP A 116 2.24 12.51 8.28
N ARG A 117 3.04 12.09 9.26
CA ARG A 117 3.90 10.92 9.16
C ARG A 117 3.85 10.09 10.43
N PHE A 118 4.19 8.82 10.30
CA PHE A 118 4.43 7.95 11.46
C PHE A 118 5.30 6.76 11.09
N THR A 119 6.03 6.24 12.09
CA THR A 119 6.78 4.99 11.93
C THR A 119 5.85 3.78 12.10
N LEU A 120 6.13 2.68 11.42
CA LEU A 120 5.37 1.42 11.57
C LEU A 120 5.82 0.57 12.78
N LYS A 121 6.56 1.19 13.72
CA LYS A 121 7.15 0.53 14.89
C LYS A 121 6.28 0.71 16.13
N GLY A 122 6.27 -0.30 17.00
CA GLY A 122 5.73 -0.18 18.36
C GLY A 122 4.23 -0.41 18.50
N TYR A 123 3.54 -0.90 17.47
CA TYR A 123 2.14 -1.31 17.53
C TYR A 123 1.84 -2.52 16.62
N LYS A 124 0.67 -3.12 16.82
CA LYS A 124 0.18 -4.21 15.98
C LYS A 124 -0.35 -3.66 14.65
N ARG A 125 0.34 -4.00 13.57
CA ARG A 125 0.02 -3.55 12.22
C ARG A 125 -1.16 -4.33 11.63
N GLY A 126 -2.10 -3.60 11.06
CA GLY A 126 -3.31 -4.14 10.44
C GLY A 126 -3.35 -3.88 8.92
N GLY A 127 -4.16 -4.65 8.21
CA GLY A 127 -4.42 -4.44 6.79
C GLY A 127 -3.15 -4.34 5.93
N ARG A 128 -3.01 -3.22 5.21
CA ARG A 128 -1.92 -2.97 4.25
C ARG A 128 -0.55 -2.70 4.89
N GLU A 129 -0.48 -2.43 6.18
CA GLU A 129 0.80 -2.18 6.87
C GLU A 129 1.57 -3.48 7.15
N ARG A 130 0.90 -4.64 7.09
CA ARG A 130 1.47 -5.96 7.41
C ARG A 130 2.55 -6.42 6.42
N ARG A 131 2.46 -5.98 5.16
CA ARG A 131 3.41 -6.33 4.09
C ARG A 131 4.70 -5.52 4.13
N VAL A 132 4.68 -4.39 4.84
CA VAL A 132 5.78 -3.43 4.87
C VAL A 132 6.74 -3.79 6.01
N PRO A 133 8.04 -3.50 5.95
CA PRO A 133 8.94 -3.65 7.09
C PRO A 133 8.60 -2.70 8.26
N GLU A 134 8.86 -3.13 9.50
CA GLU A 134 8.47 -2.37 10.72
C GLU A 134 9.15 -0.99 10.82
N LYS A 135 10.37 -0.87 10.31
CA LYS A 135 11.14 0.39 10.38
C LYS A 135 10.70 1.43 9.34
N TRP A 136 9.78 1.09 8.44
CA TRP A 136 9.34 2.03 7.41
C TRP A 136 8.46 3.13 8.00
N ILE A 137 8.35 4.22 7.24
CA ILE A 137 7.61 5.42 7.59
C ILE A 137 6.43 5.53 6.63
N CYS A 138 5.24 5.74 7.17
CA CYS A 138 4.09 6.18 6.41
C CYS A 138 4.16 7.69 6.24
N LEU A 139 4.08 8.16 5.01
CA LEU A 139 3.90 9.57 4.66
C LEU A 139 2.51 9.71 4.08
N ALA A 140 1.73 10.65 4.59
CA ALA A 140 0.36 10.86 4.15
C ALA A 140 0.06 12.35 3.98
N VAL A 141 -0.78 12.63 2.99
CA VAL A 141 -1.30 13.95 2.71
C VAL A 141 -2.80 13.87 2.48
N GLN A 142 -3.52 14.83 3.04
CA GLN A 142 -4.92 15.09 2.75
C GLN A 142 -5.02 16.43 2.04
N VAL A 143 -5.75 16.47 0.93
CA VAL A 143 -6.16 17.70 0.25
C VAL A 143 -7.68 17.76 0.30
N ARG A 144 -8.23 18.88 0.74
CA ARG A 144 -9.69 19.09 0.89
C ARG A 144 -10.13 20.39 0.24
N GLU A 145 -11.24 20.35 -0.48
CA GLU A 145 -11.96 21.51 -0.99
C GLU A 145 -13.46 21.34 -0.69
N GLY A 146 -13.99 22.15 0.21
CA GLY A 146 -15.37 21.98 0.71
C GLY A 146 -15.60 20.61 1.34
N GLU A 147 -16.57 19.86 0.81
CA GLU A 147 -16.89 18.48 1.24
C GLU A 147 -16.02 17.42 0.56
N ASN A 148 -15.37 17.77 -0.56
CA ASN A 148 -14.53 16.84 -1.31
C ASN A 148 -13.14 16.76 -0.67
N GLN A 149 -12.62 15.54 -0.51
CA GLN A 149 -11.30 15.32 0.02
C GLN A 149 -10.64 14.10 -0.62
N VAL A 150 -9.33 14.17 -0.78
CA VAL A 150 -8.49 13.04 -1.18
C VAL A 150 -7.42 12.83 -0.13
N ILE A 151 -7.19 11.58 0.24
CA ILE A 151 -6.10 11.18 1.13
C ILE A 151 -5.19 10.26 0.34
N THR A 152 -3.98 10.69 0.04
CA THR A 152 -2.96 9.85 -0.57
C THR A 152 -1.86 9.56 0.45
N TYR A 153 -1.27 8.37 0.37
CA TYR A 153 -0.19 8.00 1.26
C TYR A 153 0.76 7.02 0.57
N THR A 154 1.97 6.92 1.11
CA THR A 154 2.94 5.90 0.72
C THR A 154 3.69 5.38 1.93
N TYR A 155 4.26 4.18 1.81
CA TYR A 155 5.24 3.69 2.76
C TYR A 155 6.63 3.73 2.14
N ALA A 156 7.57 4.33 2.88
CA ALA A 156 8.93 4.52 2.45
C ALA A 156 9.92 3.97 3.48
N ALA A 157 11.07 3.49 3.01
CA ALA A 157 12.21 3.24 3.87
C ALA A 157 12.67 4.57 4.51
N PRO A 158 13.23 4.57 5.75
CA PRO A 158 13.58 5.79 6.46
C PRO A 158 14.40 6.80 5.66
N GLN A 159 15.41 6.34 4.92
CA GLN A 159 16.26 7.21 4.08
C GLN A 159 15.45 7.90 2.98
N LYS A 160 14.66 7.13 2.22
CA LYS A 160 13.81 7.67 1.14
C LYS A 160 12.73 8.60 1.70
N ALA A 161 12.16 8.29 2.87
CA ALA A 161 11.20 9.17 3.52
C ALA A 161 11.83 10.53 3.88
N GLU A 162 13.04 10.51 4.45
CA GLU A 162 13.79 11.71 4.80
C GLU A 162 14.14 12.55 3.56
N GLU A 163 14.54 11.91 2.47
CA GLU A 163 14.77 12.56 1.18
C GLU A 163 13.51 13.26 0.66
N LEU A 164 12.35 12.59 0.71
CA LEU A 164 11.07 13.15 0.28
C LEU A 164 10.68 14.36 1.14
N MET A 165 10.78 14.25 2.46
CA MET A 165 10.47 15.36 3.39
C MET A 165 11.41 16.55 3.18
N THR A 166 12.71 16.29 2.99
CA THR A 166 13.71 17.35 2.76
C THR A 166 13.50 18.06 1.42
N ARG A 167 13.26 17.29 0.35
CA ARG A 167 12.99 17.81 -1.00
C ARG A 167 11.72 18.66 -1.01
N HIS A 168 10.71 18.23 -0.28
CA HIS A 168 9.43 18.93 -0.14
C HIS A 168 9.33 19.68 1.18
N GLY A 169 10.35 20.45 1.57
CA GLY A 169 10.38 21.15 2.87
C GLY A 169 9.19 22.09 3.15
N ARG A 170 8.38 22.44 2.13
CA ARG A 170 7.09 23.14 2.31
C ARG A 170 5.98 22.24 2.88
N ALA A 171 6.02 20.93 2.61
CA ALA A 171 5.16 19.95 3.25
C ALA A 171 5.67 19.67 4.67
N HIS A 172 5.10 20.37 5.63
CA HIS A 172 5.42 20.21 7.05
C HIS A 172 4.74 18.94 7.59
N PHE A 173 5.40 17.78 7.40
CA PHE A 173 4.89 16.49 7.87
C PHE A 173 4.88 16.42 9.40
N ASN A 174 3.69 16.52 9.99
CA ASN A 174 3.51 16.40 11.42
C ASN A 174 3.62 14.94 11.86
N GLU A 175 4.49 14.66 12.82
CA GLU A 175 4.63 13.31 13.34
C GLU A 175 3.49 12.97 14.31
N ILE A 176 2.80 11.86 14.05
CA ILE A 176 1.86 11.26 14.98
C ILE A 176 2.42 9.93 15.49
N TYR A 177 1.96 9.51 16.67
CA TYR A 177 2.45 8.31 17.34
C TYR A 177 1.36 7.22 17.48
N PRO A 178 1.13 6.41 16.43
CA PRO A 178 0.30 5.20 16.45
C PRO A 178 0.43 4.35 17.69
N ALA A 179 1.65 4.15 18.19
CA ALA A 179 1.92 3.35 19.38
C ALA A 179 1.16 3.83 20.62
N ASN A 180 0.87 5.13 20.74
CA ASN A 180 0.16 5.68 21.90
C ASN A 180 -1.35 5.40 21.85
N VAL A 181 -1.89 5.09 20.67
CA VAL A 181 -3.34 4.91 20.45
C VAL A 181 -3.69 3.46 20.15
N TYR A 182 -2.79 2.74 19.47
CA TYR A 182 -3.02 1.39 18.99
C TYR A 182 -2.45 0.33 19.92
N ALA A 183 -1.67 0.73 20.93
CA ALA A 183 -1.27 -0.18 21.99
C ALA A 183 -2.50 -0.60 22.79
N GLY A 184 -3.08 -1.74 22.45
CA GLY A 184 -4.09 -2.38 23.28
C GLY A 184 -3.55 -2.63 24.69
N ASP A 185 -4.45 -2.69 25.67
CA ASP A 185 -4.14 -2.97 27.07
C ASP A 185 -3.11 -4.11 27.18
N GLY A 186 -1.98 -3.83 27.84
CA GLY A 186 -0.76 -4.62 27.81
C GLY A 186 -0.91 -6.09 28.23
N ARG A 187 -2.08 -6.51 28.71
CA ARG A 187 -2.39 -7.89 29.11
C ARG A 187 -2.68 -8.85 27.95
N ASN A 188 -3.07 -8.39 26.77
CA ASN A 188 -3.44 -9.27 25.63
C ASN A 188 -2.70 -8.97 24.30
N ARG A 189 -1.49 -8.42 24.40
CA ARG A 189 -0.68 -8.05 23.22
C ARG A 189 -0.26 -9.24 22.35
N TYR A 190 -0.40 -10.49 22.77
CA TYR A 190 -0.02 -11.64 21.92
C TYR A 190 -1.22 -12.41 21.34
N LEU A 191 -2.37 -12.38 22.00
CA LEU A 191 -3.55 -13.18 21.62
C LEU A 191 -4.59 -12.40 20.79
N SER A 192 -4.57 -11.07 20.81
CA SER A 192 -5.52 -10.28 20.01
C SER A 192 -5.13 -10.22 18.53
N LEU A 193 -6.11 -10.35 17.64
CA LEU A 193 -5.91 -9.99 16.23
C LEU A 193 -5.55 -8.51 16.13
N PRO A 194 -4.67 -8.11 15.18
CA PRO A 194 -4.39 -6.69 14.95
C PRO A 194 -5.68 -5.99 14.51
N SER A 195 -6.31 -5.25 15.42
CA SER A 195 -7.45 -4.41 15.15
C SER A 195 -7.06 -2.95 15.29
N ARG A 196 -7.52 -2.14 14.34
CA ARG A 196 -7.47 -0.68 14.45
C ARG A 196 -8.43 -0.27 15.59
N PRO A 197 -8.09 0.71 16.44
CA PRO A 197 -8.99 1.18 17.48
C PRO A 197 -10.32 1.62 16.87
N ALA A 198 -11.43 1.16 17.44
CA ALA A 198 -12.77 1.52 16.98
C ALA A 198 -13.04 3.03 17.15
N LYS A 199 -12.42 3.66 18.15
CA LYS A 199 -12.54 5.09 18.43
C LYS A 199 -11.19 5.63 18.91
N ILE A 200 -10.81 6.79 18.40
CA ILE A 200 -9.66 7.54 18.91
C ILE A 200 -10.07 8.23 20.23
N PRO A 201 -9.27 8.15 21.30
CA PRO A 201 -9.55 8.82 22.56
C PRO A 201 -9.83 10.32 22.39
N ALA A 202 -10.81 10.85 23.15
CA ALA A 202 -11.29 12.22 22.97
C ALA A 202 -10.26 13.29 23.35
N ASP A 203 -9.39 12.98 24.31
CA ASP A 203 -8.23 13.78 24.72
C ASP A 203 -7.23 13.98 23.57
N ILE A 204 -6.99 12.94 22.77
CA ILE A 204 -6.12 13.01 21.60
C ILE A 204 -6.77 13.84 20.49
N LEU A 205 -8.08 13.69 20.30
CA LEU A 205 -8.86 14.47 19.33
C LEU A 205 -8.95 15.95 19.70
N ALA A 206 -9.00 16.27 20.99
CA ALA A 206 -8.98 17.66 21.50
C ALA A 206 -7.57 18.26 21.51
N GLY A 207 -6.54 17.42 21.40
CA GLY A 207 -5.15 17.84 21.38
C GLY A 207 -4.70 18.50 20.08
N LYS A 208 -3.43 18.90 20.04
CA LYS A 208 -2.79 19.58 18.91
C LYS A 208 -2.86 18.75 17.60
N ASP A 209 -2.77 17.43 17.72
CA ASP A 209 -2.71 16.51 16.58
C ASP A 209 -4.08 15.91 16.21
N GLY A 210 -5.17 16.41 16.80
CA GLY A 210 -6.50 15.83 16.61
C GLY A 210 -6.95 15.80 15.14
N LYS A 211 -6.57 16.81 14.35
CA LYS A 211 -6.86 16.86 12.90
C LYS A 211 -6.15 15.74 12.14
N GLN A 212 -4.87 15.49 12.45
CA GLN A 212 -4.06 14.44 11.85
C GLN A 212 -4.60 13.06 12.21
N TRP A 213 -5.03 12.88 13.47
CA TRP A 213 -5.65 11.64 13.91
C TRP A 213 -7.00 11.35 13.23
N LEU A 214 -7.83 12.38 13.03
CA LEU A 214 -9.06 12.24 12.26
C LEU A 214 -8.78 11.90 10.79
N ALA A 215 -7.78 12.54 10.18
CA ALA A 215 -7.37 12.23 8.81
C ALA A 215 -6.79 10.81 8.70
N GLU A 216 -6.01 10.37 9.69
CA GLU A 216 -5.47 9.01 9.78
C GLU A 216 -6.59 7.96 9.90
N GLN A 217 -7.61 8.24 10.71
CA GLN A 217 -8.77 7.35 10.79
C GLN A 217 -9.50 7.21 9.45
N ARG A 218 -9.61 8.30 8.67
CA ARG A 218 -10.22 8.28 7.34
C ARG A 218 -9.34 7.59 6.30
N ARG A 219 -8.01 7.78 6.35
CA ARG A 219 -7.02 7.11 5.49
C ARG A 219 -7.22 5.60 5.45
N TRP A 220 -7.64 5.02 6.56
CA TRP A 220 -7.88 3.59 6.67
C TRP A 220 -8.97 3.03 5.78
N VAL A 221 -9.96 3.86 5.45
CA VAL A 221 -11.12 3.50 4.65
C VAL A 221 -10.98 4.09 3.24
N GLU A 222 -10.65 5.38 3.17
CA GLU A 222 -10.68 6.17 1.94
C GLU A 222 -9.29 6.32 1.29
N GLY A 223 -8.20 6.00 2.01
CA GLY A 223 -6.86 6.33 1.58
C GLY A 223 -6.43 5.63 0.28
N PHE A 224 -5.80 6.40 -0.60
CA PHE A 224 -5.19 5.94 -1.84
C PHE A 224 -3.71 5.68 -1.59
N GLU A 225 -3.30 4.41 -1.65
CA GLU A 225 -1.89 4.06 -1.50
C GLU A 225 -1.17 4.23 -2.83
N LEU A 226 -0.24 5.18 -2.89
CA LEU A 226 0.56 5.46 -4.07
C LEU A 226 1.96 4.84 -3.94
N THR A 227 2.61 4.59 -5.08
CA THR A 227 4.04 4.25 -5.08
C THR A 227 4.86 5.44 -4.58
N ASN A 228 6.11 5.20 -4.19
CA ASN A 228 6.99 6.30 -3.76
C ASN A 228 7.19 7.36 -4.86
N GLN A 229 7.20 6.95 -6.12
CA GLN A 229 7.32 7.87 -7.26
C GLN A 229 6.03 8.66 -7.46
N ASP A 230 4.88 7.97 -7.57
CA ASP A 230 3.58 8.62 -7.79
C ASP A 230 3.23 9.57 -6.64
N PHE A 231 3.59 9.21 -5.41
CA PHE A 231 3.39 10.06 -4.24
C PHE A 231 4.26 11.32 -4.28
N GLU A 232 5.49 11.20 -4.79
CA GLU A 232 6.39 12.34 -4.99
C GLU A 232 5.85 13.31 -6.06
N GLU A 233 5.34 12.76 -7.17
CA GLU A 233 4.67 13.53 -8.23
C GLU A 233 3.42 14.24 -7.70
N PHE A 234 2.60 13.52 -6.91
CA PHE A 234 1.41 14.08 -6.25
C PHE A 234 1.75 15.26 -5.34
N ILE A 235 2.72 15.09 -4.44
CA ILE A 235 3.13 16.16 -3.51
C ILE A 235 3.69 17.35 -4.28
N SER A 236 4.51 17.11 -5.31
CA SER A 236 5.09 18.16 -6.14
C SER A 236 4.01 19.02 -6.77
N ALA A 237 2.96 18.39 -7.33
CA ALA A 237 1.83 19.10 -7.92
C ALA A 237 1.06 19.92 -6.88
N VAL A 238 0.76 19.32 -5.72
CA VAL A 238 -0.01 19.96 -4.65
C VAL A 238 0.72 21.15 -4.03
N ILE A 239 2.04 21.06 -3.84
CA ILE A 239 2.87 22.16 -3.31
C ILE A 239 3.09 23.25 -4.38
N GLY A 240 3.18 22.87 -5.65
CA GLY A 240 3.38 23.82 -6.76
C GLY A 240 2.21 24.81 -6.96
N HIS A 241 1.02 24.46 -6.46
CA HIS A 241 -0.20 25.26 -6.56
C HIS A 241 -0.64 25.87 -5.21
N GLN A 242 0.27 25.95 -4.22
CA GLN A 242 0.11 26.78 -3.02
C GLN A 242 0.63 28.20 -3.29
#